data_AF-A0A382XQK3-F1
#
_entry.id   AF-A0A382XQK3-F1
#
_cell.length_a   1.000
_cell.length_b   1.000
_cell.length_c   1.000
_cell.angle_alpha   90.00
_cell.angle_beta   90.00
_cell.angle_gamma   90.00
#
_symmetry.space_group_name_H-M   'P 1'
#
loop_
_entity.id
_entity.type
_entity.pdbx_description
1 polymer ?
#
loop_
_entity_poly.entity_id
_entity_poly.type
_entity_poly.pdbx_seq_one_letter_code
_entity_poly.pdbx_strand_id
1 'polypeptide(L)'
;MKKDNDLLKLHFGRRRFLTLASLGAALGVSGACTRVPETGRGYAPVRASADRVIRTVSGLRPYRPSGFVVRSERIGHKTVVHNYGHGGAGVTLSWGT
;
A
#
# COMPACT_ATOMS: atom_id res chain seq x y z
N MET A 1 40.11 -66.35 30.20
CA MET A 1 39.28 -65.90 29.05
C MET A 1 38.54 -64.65 29.49
N LYS A 2 39.04 -63.46 29.12
CA LYS A 2 38.56 -62.14 29.56
C LYS A 2 37.90 -61.49 28.34
N LYS A 3 36.60 -61.17 28.43
CA LYS A 3 35.85 -60.47 27.38
C LYS A 3 35.52 -59.08 27.90
N ASP A 4 36.07 -58.09 27.21
CA ASP A 4 35.97 -56.68 27.54
C ASP A 4 34.56 -56.18 27.15
N ASN A 5 33.79 -55.72 28.15
CA ASN A 5 32.46 -55.13 27.98
C ASN A 5 32.57 -53.61 28.10
N ASP A 6 33.02 -52.96 27.04
CA ASP A 6 33.17 -51.49 26.96
C ASP A 6 32.10 -50.86 26.03
N LEU A 7 30.85 -51.31 26.16
CA LEU A 7 29.72 -50.90 25.31
C LEU A 7 28.63 -50.09 26.04
N LEU A 8 28.94 -49.38 27.13
CA LEU A 8 27.97 -48.48 27.79
C LEU A 8 28.60 -47.15 28.23
N LYS A 9 29.04 -46.34 27.27
CA LYS A 9 29.19 -44.89 27.43
C LYS A 9 28.46 -44.16 26.31
N LEU A 10 27.12 -44.11 26.41
CA LEU A 10 26.30 -43.27 25.55
C LEU A 10 26.55 -41.79 25.94
N HIS A 11 27.52 -41.13 25.31
CA HIS A 11 27.80 -39.71 25.53
C HIS A 11 26.61 -38.85 25.06
N PHE A 12 25.81 -38.38 26.02
CA PHE A 12 24.73 -37.41 25.81
C PHE A 12 25.32 -36.01 25.65
N GLY A 13 25.87 -35.72 24.47
CA GLY A 13 26.55 -34.47 24.18
C GLY A 13 25.62 -33.30 23.84
N ARG A 14 26.06 -32.07 24.17
CA ARG A 14 25.40 -30.77 23.83
C ARG A 14 24.90 -30.69 22.38
N ARG A 15 25.60 -31.35 21.45
CA ARG A 15 25.23 -31.41 20.03
C ARG A 15 23.90 -32.14 19.79
N ARG A 16 23.66 -33.28 20.46
CA ARG A 16 22.42 -34.06 20.34
C ARG A 16 21.23 -33.34 20.99
N PHE A 17 21.47 -32.61 22.08
CA PHE A 17 20.46 -31.77 22.73
C PHE A 17 19.98 -30.64 21.82
N LEU A 18 20.89 -29.95 21.12
CA LEU A 18 20.54 -28.89 20.17
C LEU A 18 19.75 -29.42 18.95
N THR A 19 20.09 -30.61 18.44
CA THR A 19 19.37 -31.22 17.31
C THR A 19 17.93 -31.61 17.65
N LEU A 20 17.67 -32.08 18.88
CA LEU A 20 16.31 -32.38 19.34
C LEU A 20 15.50 -31.12 19.64
N ALA A 21 16.13 -30.08 20.21
CA ALA A 21 15.47 -28.80 20.46
C ALA A 21 15.00 -28.11 19.16
N SER A 22 15.74 -28.25 18.06
CA SER A 22 15.36 -27.64 16.77
C SER A 22 14.12 -28.25 16.12
N LEU A 23 13.78 -29.52 16.40
CA LEU A 23 12.55 -30.12 15.87
C LEU A 23 11.29 -29.61 16.59
N GLY A 24 11.38 -29.29 17.88
CA GLY A 24 10.23 -28.80 18.66
C GLY A 24 9.77 -27.39 18.26
N ALA A 25 10.67 -26.54 17.78
CA ALA A 25 10.36 -25.16 17.42
C ALA A 25 9.68 -25.01 16.04
N ALA A 26 9.82 -26.00 15.15
CA ALA A 26 9.33 -25.89 13.77
C ALA A 26 7.81 -26.07 13.62
N LEU A 27 7.11 -26.63 14.62
CA LEU A 27 5.66 -26.89 14.56
C LEU A 27 4.81 -25.78 15.20
N GLY A 28 5.41 -24.79 15.87
CA GLY A 28 4.68 -23.77 16.64
C GLY A 28 4.29 -22.49 15.88
N VAL A 29 4.72 -22.32 14.62
CA VAL A 29 4.65 -21.01 13.92
C VAL A 29 3.79 -21.07 12.64
N SER A 30 2.81 -21.97 12.56
CA SER A 30 1.90 -22.03 11.40
C SER A 30 0.54 -21.35 11.60
N GLY A 31 0.23 -20.88 12.82
CA GLY A 31 -1.11 -20.39 13.16
C GLY A 31 -1.30 -18.86 13.24
N ALA A 32 -0.23 -18.06 13.22
CA ALA A 32 -0.32 -16.64 13.64
C ALA A 32 -0.22 -15.61 12.50
N CYS A 33 0.07 -16.01 11.26
CA CYS A 33 0.09 -15.09 10.13
C CYS A 33 -1.15 -15.30 9.25
N THR A 34 -2.13 -14.38 9.32
CA THR A 34 -3.02 -13.90 8.22
C THR A 34 -4.41 -13.41 8.67
N ARG A 35 -4.72 -13.23 9.96
CA ARG A 35 -5.91 -12.43 10.31
C ARG A 35 -5.61 -10.95 10.13
N VAL A 36 -5.74 -10.47 8.90
CA VAL A 36 -5.94 -9.05 8.61
C VAL A 36 -7.23 -8.66 9.34
N PRO A 37 -7.20 -7.75 10.32
CA PRO A 37 -8.44 -7.28 10.93
C PRO A 37 -9.28 -6.66 9.81
N GLU A 38 -10.49 -7.16 9.60
CA GLU A 38 -11.48 -6.53 8.72
C GLU A 38 -11.87 -5.19 9.34
N THR A 39 -11.08 -4.15 9.05
CA THR A 39 -11.38 -2.76 9.41
C THR A 39 -12.23 -2.06 8.35
N GLY A 40 -12.66 -2.80 7.33
CA GLY A 40 -13.55 -2.29 6.29
C GLY A 40 -14.96 -2.18 6.84
N ARG A 41 -15.46 -0.95 6.99
CA ARG A 41 -16.92 -0.73 7.10
C ARG A 41 -17.58 -1.47 5.94
N GLY A 42 -18.51 -2.37 6.24
CA GLY A 42 -19.26 -3.14 5.24
C GLY A 42 -20.23 -2.24 4.49
N TYR A 43 -19.74 -1.50 3.50
CA TYR A 43 -20.60 -0.76 2.60
C TYR A 43 -21.34 -1.75 1.70
N ALA A 44 -22.62 -1.46 1.44
CA ALA A 44 -23.36 -2.22 0.45
C ALA A 44 -22.62 -2.15 -0.91
N PRO A 45 -22.52 -3.27 -1.65
CA PRO A 45 -21.82 -3.28 -2.92
C PRO A 45 -22.49 -2.34 -3.93
N VAL A 46 -21.67 -1.61 -4.70
CA VAL A 46 -22.15 -0.77 -5.79
C VAL A 46 -22.69 -1.65 -6.91
N ARG A 47 -23.96 -1.46 -7.28
CA ARG A 47 -24.59 -2.11 -8.44
C ARG A 47 -24.11 -1.49 -9.76
N ALA A 48 -22.91 -1.85 -10.20
CA ALA A 48 -22.32 -1.38 -11.46
C ALA A 48 -22.69 -2.31 -12.64
N SER A 49 -23.33 -1.75 -13.67
CA SER A 49 -23.70 -2.48 -14.90
C SER A 49 -23.75 -1.53 -16.11
N ALA A 50 -23.51 -2.06 -17.32
CA ALA A 50 -23.37 -1.25 -18.53
C ALA A 50 -24.69 -0.56 -18.95
N ASP A 51 -25.83 -1.19 -18.68
CA ASP A 51 -27.18 -0.65 -18.86
C ASP A 51 -27.49 0.56 -17.96
N ARG A 52 -26.66 0.82 -16.94
CA ARG A 52 -26.80 1.94 -16.01
C ARG A 52 -25.85 3.12 -16.30
N VAL A 53 -25.14 3.11 -17.43
CA VAL A 53 -24.31 4.24 -17.85
C VAL A 53 -25.21 5.40 -18.27
N ILE A 54 -25.16 6.51 -17.51
CA ILE A 54 -26.00 7.70 -17.77
C ILE A 54 -25.48 8.49 -18.98
N ARG A 55 -24.15 8.62 -19.10
CA ARG A 55 -23.47 9.34 -20.19
C ARG A 55 -21.98 9.05 -20.20
N THR A 56 -21.37 9.25 -21.36
CA THR A 56 -19.91 9.29 -21.54
C THR A 56 -19.51 10.69 -21.96
N VAL A 57 -18.50 11.27 -21.30
CA VAL A 57 -18.02 12.63 -21.57
C VAL A 57 -16.51 12.63 -21.58
N SER A 58 -15.93 13.37 -22.52
CA SER A 58 -14.51 13.72 -22.50
C SER A 58 -14.36 15.23 -22.25
N GLY A 59 -13.27 15.60 -21.58
CA GLY A 59 -12.91 16.99 -21.34
C GLY A 59 -11.40 17.16 -21.40
N LEU A 60 -10.95 18.32 -21.88
CA LEU A 60 -9.54 18.67 -21.95
C LEU A 60 -9.14 19.41 -20.67
N ARG A 61 -8.06 18.96 -20.03
CA ARG A 61 -7.48 19.66 -18.88
C ARG A 61 -6.61 20.81 -19.38
N PRO A 62 -6.76 22.05 -18.88
CA PRO A 62 -5.90 23.18 -19.22
C PRO A 62 -4.57 23.07 -18.47
N TYR A 63 -3.76 22.06 -18.79
CA TYR A 63 -2.47 21.81 -18.15
C TYR A 63 -1.40 22.78 -18.66
N ARG A 64 -0.52 23.21 -17.74
CA ARG A 64 0.71 23.93 -18.06
C ARG A 64 1.89 23.31 -17.31
N PRO A 65 3.03 23.05 -17.97
CA PRO A 65 4.23 22.52 -17.31
C PRO A 65 4.73 23.40 -16.17
N SER A 66 4.59 24.72 -16.29
CA SER A 66 4.99 25.70 -15.26
C SER A 66 4.00 25.84 -14.10
N GLY A 67 2.88 25.11 -14.11
CA GLY A 67 1.77 25.30 -13.19
C GLY A 67 0.77 26.38 -13.63
N PHE A 68 -0.22 26.62 -12.77
CA PHE A 68 -1.25 27.63 -12.97
C PHE A 68 -0.70 29.05 -12.79
N VAL A 69 -1.36 30.03 -13.38
CA VAL A 69 -0.97 31.44 -13.36
C VAL A 69 -2.01 32.22 -12.58
N VAL A 70 -1.59 32.83 -11.48
CA VAL A 70 -2.31 33.88 -10.75
C VAL A 70 -1.41 35.10 -10.67
N ARG A 71 -1.68 36.11 -11.50
CA ARG A 71 -0.92 37.36 -11.54
C ARG A 71 -1.70 38.47 -12.24
N SER A 72 -1.35 39.71 -11.97
CA SER A 72 -1.82 40.86 -12.75
C SER A 72 -0.83 41.25 -13.85
N GLU A 73 -1.34 41.82 -14.94
CA GLU A 73 -0.55 42.39 -16.03
C GLU A 73 -1.21 43.68 -16.53
N ARG A 74 -0.40 44.68 -16.90
CA ARG A 74 -0.90 45.89 -17.57
C ARG A 74 -0.78 45.73 -19.07
N ILE A 75 -1.92 45.69 -19.76
CA ILE A 75 -2.00 45.63 -21.23
C ILE A 75 -2.65 46.94 -21.70
N GLY A 76 -1.83 47.84 -22.26
CA GLY A 76 -2.24 49.20 -22.58
C GLY A 76 -2.77 49.93 -21.34
N HIS A 77 -4.01 50.45 -21.43
CA HIS A 77 -4.68 51.14 -20.32
C HIS A 77 -5.47 50.20 -19.39
N LYS A 78 -5.41 48.88 -19.55
CA LYS A 78 -6.18 47.91 -18.76
C LYS A 78 -5.30 47.01 -17.90
N THR A 79 -5.73 46.76 -16.67
CA THR A 79 -5.17 45.69 -15.84
C THR A 79 -5.92 44.39 -16.14
N VAL A 80 -5.19 43.36 -16.55
CA VAL A 80 -5.70 42.00 -16.74
C VAL A 80 -5.25 41.15 -15.56
N VAL A 81 -6.19 40.44 -14.93
CA VAL A 81 -5.89 39.46 -13.89
C VAL A 81 -5.96 38.08 -14.52
N HIS A 82 -4.84 37.39 -14.51
CA HIS A 82 -4.72 36.03 -14.98
C HIS A 82 -5.09 35.09 -13.84
N ASN A 83 -5.98 34.14 -14.11
CA ASN A 83 -6.29 33.01 -13.23
C ASN A 83 -6.61 31.79 -14.12
N TYR A 84 -5.57 31.10 -14.58
CA TYR A 84 -5.70 29.99 -15.54
C TYR A 84 -4.66 28.90 -15.32
N GLY A 85 -4.86 27.72 -15.92
CA GLY A 85 -3.83 26.68 -16.01
C GLY A 85 -3.83 25.66 -14.87
N HIS A 86 -4.94 25.51 -14.14
CA HIS A 86 -5.07 24.60 -12.99
C HIS A 86 -5.09 23.10 -13.36
N GLY A 87 -4.96 22.75 -14.64
CA GLY A 87 -4.96 21.36 -15.08
C GLY A 87 -6.20 20.60 -14.61
N GLY A 88 -6.00 19.49 -13.91
CA GLY A 88 -7.08 18.67 -13.35
C GLY A 88 -7.58 19.12 -11.97
N ALA A 89 -6.96 20.14 -11.37
CA ALA A 89 -7.20 20.53 -9.98
C ALA A 89 -8.08 21.79 -9.83
N GLY A 90 -8.66 22.31 -10.93
CA GLY A 90 -9.41 23.57 -10.92
C GLY A 90 -10.56 23.62 -9.91
N VAL A 91 -11.27 22.52 -9.69
CA VAL A 91 -12.35 22.46 -8.67
C VAL A 91 -11.75 22.54 -7.26
N THR A 92 -10.76 21.68 -6.95
CA THR A 92 -10.09 21.63 -5.64
C THR A 92 -9.46 22.96 -5.25
N LEU A 93 -8.91 23.69 -6.22
CA LEU A 93 -8.18 24.93 -6.00
C LEU A 93 -9.03 26.20 -6.15
N SER A 94 -10.29 26.07 -6.56
CA SER A 94 -11.14 27.21 -6.98
C SER A 94 -11.27 28.35 -5.97
N TRP A 95 -11.20 28.06 -4.67
CA TRP A 95 -11.30 29.07 -3.60
C TRP A 95 -9.95 29.61 -3.12
N GLY A 96 -8.85 28.94 -3.46
CA GLY A 96 -7.52 29.22 -2.91
C GLY A 96 -6.54 29.88 -3.89
N THR A 97 -6.93 30.06 -5.16
CA THR A 97 -6.08 30.62 -6.23
C THR A 97 -6.68 31.89 -6.80
#